data_AF-A0A6C1B6I2-F1
#
_entry.id   AF-A0A6C1B6I2-F1
#
_cell.length_a   1.000
_cell.length_b   1.000
_cell.length_c   1.000
_cell.angle_alpha   90.00
_cell.angle_beta   90.00
_cell.angle_gamma   90.00
#
_symmetry.space_group_name_H-M   'P 1'
#
loop_
_entity.id
_entity.type
_entity.pdbx_description
1 polymer ?
#
loop_
_entity_poly.entity_id
_entity_poly.type
_entity_poly.pdbx_seq_one_letter_code
_entity_poly.pdbx_strand_id
1 'polypeptide(L)'
;MASLRTTWRWLPVGLLAAFQVAWAGETIPPCFGPDNYATQAALAALVNTGRVTDASAFYRDDETPYGLKTELLDAERIGRHAGPGLAETDVYRQIQKIVVHTRSGTAFSMITISETSRAECAMAAPTVVLLSPQYAALQVGTSVLESGRSQASSKGHRP
;
A
#
# COMPACT_ATOMS: atom_id res chain seq x y z
N MET A 1 -47.61 -52.27 -43.64
CA MET A 1 -46.35 -51.80 -44.24
C MET A 1 -46.23 -50.31 -43.98
N ALA A 2 -45.11 -49.88 -43.35
CA ALA A 2 -44.45 -48.56 -43.30
C ALA A 2 -45.32 -47.27 -43.40
N SER A 3 -45.15 -46.20 -42.63
CA SER A 3 -43.89 -45.60 -42.17
C SER A 3 -44.23 -44.45 -41.20
N LEU A 4 -43.56 -44.40 -40.05
CA LEU A 4 -43.56 -43.26 -39.12
C LEU A 4 -42.89 -42.04 -39.77
N ARG A 5 -43.46 -40.84 -39.61
CA ARG A 5 -42.69 -39.59 -39.61
C ARG A 5 -43.27 -38.61 -38.59
N THR A 6 -42.92 -38.83 -37.32
CA THR A 6 -43.13 -37.91 -36.22
C THR A 6 -42.01 -36.86 -36.24
N THR A 7 -42.32 -35.64 -36.68
CA THR A 7 -41.38 -34.52 -36.71
C THR A 7 -41.24 -33.91 -35.32
N TRP A 8 -40.17 -34.27 -34.61
CA TRP A 8 -39.75 -33.60 -33.38
C TRP A 8 -39.17 -32.21 -33.72
N ARG A 9 -39.92 -31.16 -33.37
CA ARG A 9 -39.43 -29.77 -33.37
C ARG A 9 -38.47 -29.60 -32.19
N TRP A 10 -37.21 -29.39 -32.52
CA TRP A 10 -36.16 -29.04 -31.58
C TRP A 10 -36.43 -27.65 -31.00
N LEU A 11 -36.61 -27.59 -29.67
CA LEU A 11 -36.53 -26.35 -28.89
C LEU A 11 -35.08 -25.83 -28.97
N PRO A 12 -34.85 -24.53 -29.26
CA PRO A 12 -33.53 -23.97 -29.11
C PRO A 12 -33.18 -23.98 -27.62
N VAL A 13 -32.16 -24.76 -27.27
CA VAL A 13 -31.48 -24.74 -25.97
C VAL A 13 -31.10 -23.28 -25.69
N GLY A 14 -31.76 -22.69 -24.70
CA GLY A 14 -31.44 -21.35 -24.21
C GLY A 14 -29.97 -21.31 -23.83
N LEU A 15 -29.22 -20.51 -24.57
CA LEU A 15 -27.84 -20.18 -24.28
C LEU A 15 -27.86 -19.35 -22.98
N LEU A 16 -27.60 -20.01 -21.85
CA LEU A 16 -27.25 -19.34 -20.60
C LEU A 16 -25.91 -18.64 -20.83
N ALA A 17 -25.97 -17.38 -21.26
CA ALA A 17 -24.82 -16.48 -21.23
C ALA A 17 -24.48 -16.25 -19.76
N ALA A 18 -23.54 -17.06 -19.24
CA ALA A 18 -22.89 -16.80 -17.99
C ALA A 18 -22.17 -15.44 -18.12
N PHE A 19 -22.80 -14.39 -17.60
CA PHE A 19 -22.15 -13.11 -17.34
C PHE A 19 -21.09 -13.35 -16.27
N GLN A 20 -19.88 -13.72 -16.69
CA GLN A 20 -18.71 -13.59 -15.84
C GLN A 20 -18.45 -12.09 -15.69
N VAL A 21 -18.90 -11.55 -14.56
CA VAL A 21 -18.48 -10.23 -14.11
C VAL A 21 -16.98 -10.35 -13.83
N ALA A 22 -16.17 -10.01 -14.82
CA ALA A 22 -14.75 -9.77 -14.62
C ALA A 22 -14.66 -8.57 -13.67
N TRP A 23 -14.47 -8.85 -12.38
CA TRP A 23 -14.01 -7.84 -11.44
C TRP A 23 -12.68 -7.35 -11.98
N ALA A 24 -12.65 -6.14 -12.54
CA ALA A 24 -11.42 -5.45 -12.82
C ALA A 24 -10.74 -5.23 -11.46
N GLY A 25 -9.92 -6.20 -11.06
CA GLY A 25 -9.18 -6.17 -9.81
C GLY A 25 -8.37 -4.89 -9.77
N GLU A 26 -8.70 -4.03 -8.81
CA GLU A 26 -8.02 -2.76 -8.64
C GLU A 26 -6.52 -3.04 -8.46
N THR A 27 -5.70 -2.58 -9.42
CA THR A 27 -4.27 -2.90 -9.42
C THR A 27 -3.60 -2.13 -8.30
N ILE A 28 -3.07 -2.86 -7.32
CA ILE A 28 -2.30 -2.32 -6.20
C ILE A 28 -1.10 -1.51 -6.75
N PRO A 29 -0.85 -0.29 -6.26
CA PRO A 29 0.32 0.48 -6.65
C PRO A 29 1.65 -0.22 -6.30
N PRO A 30 2.70 -0.11 -7.12
CA PRO A 30 3.99 -0.80 -6.92
C PRO A 30 4.87 -0.20 -5.80
N CYS A 31 4.28 0.49 -4.82
CA CYS A 31 4.96 1.28 -3.81
C CYS A 31 5.35 0.50 -2.52
N PHE A 32 5.38 -0.83 -2.59
CA PHE A 32 5.79 -1.70 -1.50
C PHE A 32 7.12 -2.39 -1.83
N GLY A 33 7.99 -2.57 -0.84
CA GLY A 33 9.27 -3.25 -1.04
C GLY A 33 10.45 -2.61 -0.31
N PRO A 34 11.65 -3.24 -0.37
CA PRO A 34 12.82 -2.81 0.39
C PRO A 34 13.33 -1.43 -0.02
N ASP A 35 13.24 -1.09 -1.31
CA ASP A 35 13.78 0.17 -1.85
C ASP A 35 12.77 1.32 -1.81
N ASN A 36 11.56 1.07 -1.32
CA ASN A 36 10.49 2.06 -1.30
C ASN A 36 10.58 2.99 -0.09
N TYR A 37 10.05 4.21 -0.27
CA TYR A 37 10.09 5.28 0.72
C TYR A 37 9.58 4.85 2.11
N ALA A 38 8.48 4.10 2.18
CA ALA A 38 7.93 3.62 3.44
C ALA A 38 8.93 2.75 4.22
N THR A 39 9.69 1.91 3.53
CA THR A 39 10.70 1.05 4.15
C THR A 39 11.90 1.85 4.62
N GLN A 40 12.39 2.77 3.80
CA GLN A 40 13.53 3.63 4.16
C GLN A 40 13.18 4.55 5.36
N ALA A 41 11.96 5.10 5.38
CA ALA A 41 11.46 5.88 6.51
C ALA A 41 11.39 5.05 7.80
N ALA A 42 10.99 3.78 7.73
CA ALA A 42 10.96 2.90 8.90
C ALA A 42 12.36 2.61 9.46
N LEU A 43 13.33 2.33 8.59
CA LEU A 43 14.72 2.11 8.99
C LEU A 43 15.32 3.39 9.62
N ALA A 44 15.06 4.55 9.02
CA ALA A 44 15.48 5.83 9.57
C ALA A 44 14.83 6.14 10.93
N ALA A 45 13.52 5.90 11.08
CA ALA A 45 12.82 6.06 12.34
C ALA A 45 13.40 5.18 13.44
N LEU A 46 13.84 3.95 13.10
CA LEU A 46 14.48 3.06 14.05
C LEU A 46 15.84 3.60 14.54
N VAL A 47 16.66 4.14 13.63
CA VAL A 47 17.93 4.82 14.01
C VAL A 47 17.65 6.03 14.91
N ASN A 48 16.65 6.85 14.55
CA ASN A 48 16.30 8.06 15.30
C ASN A 48 15.83 7.77 16.74
N THR A 49 15.39 6.55 17.03
CA THR A 49 14.99 6.16 18.40
C THR A 49 16.18 5.87 19.32
N GLY A 50 17.41 5.82 18.79
CA GLY A 50 18.60 5.43 19.55
C GLY A 50 18.65 3.95 19.92
N ARG A 51 17.67 3.13 19.49
CA ARG A 51 17.68 1.68 19.66
C ARG A 51 18.78 1.00 18.87
N VAL A 52 19.25 1.68 17.82
CA VAL A 52 20.39 1.29 17.00
C VAL A 52 21.27 2.50 16.77
N THR A 53 22.59 2.31 16.85
CA THR A 53 23.59 3.38 16.90
C THR A 53 23.59 4.24 15.64
N ASP A 54 23.53 3.61 14.48
CA ASP A 54 23.50 4.25 13.17
C ASP A 54 23.02 3.25 12.10
N ALA A 55 22.94 3.71 10.85
CA ALA A 55 22.52 2.89 9.72
C ALA A 55 23.45 1.68 9.47
N SER A 56 24.75 1.77 9.78
CA SER A 56 25.72 0.68 9.53
C SER A 56 25.42 -0.59 10.32
N ALA A 57 24.62 -0.50 11.38
CA ALA A 57 24.14 -1.66 12.12
C ALA A 57 23.14 -2.53 11.33
N PHE A 58 22.44 -1.94 10.35
CA PHE A 58 21.51 -2.64 9.47
C PHE A 58 22.08 -2.92 8.10
N TYR A 59 23.00 -2.10 7.60
CA TYR A 59 23.54 -2.24 6.25
C TYR A 59 24.84 -3.04 6.20
N ARG A 60 24.96 -3.85 5.16
CA ARG A 60 26.21 -4.42 4.68
C ARG A 60 27.03 -3.32 4.00
N ASP A 61 28.30 -3.61 3.73
CA ASP A 61 29.23 -2.66 3.12
C ASP A 61 28.80 -2.26 1.68
N ASP A 62 27.89 -3.01 1.06
CA ASP A 62 27.27 -2.74 -0.24
C ASP A 62 25.91 -2.02 -0.13
N GLU A 63 25.62 -1.37 1.00
CA GLU A 63 24.35 -0.68 1.30
C GLU A 63 23.11 -1.59 1.25
N THR A 64 23.27 -2.91 1.30
CA THR A 64 22.15 -3.85 1.40
C THR A 64 21.81 -4.17 2.85
N PRO A 65 20.56 -4.00 3.30
CA PRO A 65 20.21 -4.28 4.69
C PRO A 65 20.21 -5.78 5.02
N TYR A 66 20.76 -6.14 6.19
CA TYR A 66 20.87 -7.52 6.68
C TYR A 66 19.48 -8.14 6.87
N GLY A 67 19.20 -9.17 6.06
CA GLY A 67 17.99 -9.98 6.22
C GLY A 67 16.69 -9.17 6.17
N LEU A 68 16.67 -8.05 5.43
CA LEU A 68 15.46 -7.24 5.27
C LEU A 68 14.39 -8.05 4.53
N LYS A 69 13.20 -8.12 5.13
CA LYS A 69 12.01 -8.67 4.52
C LYS A 69 10.89 -7.66 4.60
N THR A 70 10.21 -7.46 3.49
CA THR A 70 9.04 -6.59 3.37
C THR A 70 7.88 -7.38 2.84
N GLU A 71 6.72 -7.25 3.47
CA GLU A 71 5.48 -7.92 3.10
C GLU A 71 4.36 -6.89 3.05
N LEU A 72 3.62 -6.84 1.94
CA LEU A 72 2.40 -6.07 1.86
C LEU A 72 1.29 -6.84 2.59
N LEU A 73 0.77 -6.27 3.67
CA LEU A 73 -0.33 -6.88 4.43
C LEU A 73 -1.68 -6.48 3.86
N ASP A 74 -1.83 -5.22 3.46
CA ASP A 74 -3.07 -4.67 2.94
C ASP A 74 -2.84 -3.47 2.03
N ALA A 75 -3.74 -3.26 1.08
CA ALA A 75 -3.76 -2.12 0.19
C ALA A 75 -5.20 -1.75 -0.20
N GLU A 76 -5.64 -0.56 0.21
CA GLU A 76 -7.00 -0.10 -0.01
C GLU A 76 -7.01 1.31 -0.61
N ARG A 77 -7.88 1.56 -1.58
CA ARG A 77 -8.12 2.91 -2.07
C ARG A 77 -8.91 3.71 -1.03
N ILE A 78 -8.34 4.81 -0.54
CA ILE A 78 -8.94 5.64 0.52
C ILE A 78 -9.56 6.94 0.02
N GLY A 79 -9.28 7.35 -1.22
CA GLY A 79 -9.84 8.59 -1.77
C GLY A 79 -9.13 9.05 -3.02
N ARG A 80 -9.32 10.33 -3.35
CA ARG A 80 -8.66 11.01 -4.47
C ARG A 80 -8.04 12.30 -3.96
N HIS A 81 -6.89 12.68 -4.51
CA HIS A 81 -6.18 13.90 -4.15
C HIS A 81 -5.75 14.66 -5.38
N ALA A 82 -5.87 15.99 -5.33
CA ALA A 82 -5.31 16.91 -6.29
C ALA A 82 -4.35 17.85 -5.55
N GLY A 83 -3.10 17.89 -5.99
CA GLY A 83 -2.02 18.68 -5.39
C GLY A 83 -1.47 19.72 -6.36
N PRO A 84 -0.64 20.67 -5.89
CA PRO A 84 0.02 21.63 -6.76
C PRO A 84 0.86 20.91 -7.83
N GLY A 85 0.48 21.05 -9.10
CA GLY A 85 1.19 20.41 -10.22
C GLY A 85 0.85 18.93 -10.46
N LEU A 86 -0.11 18.36 -9.73
CA LEU A 86 -0.56 16.99 -9.90
C LEU A 86 -2.03 16.95 -10.33
N ALA A 87 -2.31 16.18 -11.39
CA ALA A 87 -3.68 15.83 -11.75
C ALA A 87 -4.34 15.02 -10.62
N GLU A 88 -5.67 15.07 -10.55
CA GLU A 88 -6.42 14.28 -9.57
C GLU A 88 -6.07 12.80 -9.71
N THR A 89 -5.58 12.20 -8.64
CA THR A 89 -5.11 10.82 -8.60
C THR A 89 -5.75 10.05 -7.45
N ASP A 90 -5.95 8.75 -7.65
CA ASP A 90 -6.44 7.87 -6.60
C ASP A 90 -5.34 7.64 -5.56
N VAL A 91 -5.73 7.76 -4.30
CA VAL A 91 -4.85 7.56 -3.14
C VAL A 91 -5.17 6.22 -2.51
N TYR A 92 -4.12 5.44 -2.29
CA TYR A 92 -4.13 4.13 -1.68
C TYR A 92 -3.42 4.18 -0.34
N ARG A 93 -4.00 3.55 0.67
CA ARG A 93 -3.34 3.24 1.93
C ARG A 93 -2.75 1.85 1.82
N GLN A 94 -1.44 1.76 2.03
CA GLN A 94 -0.73 0.49 2.07
C GLN A 94 -0.24 0.23 3.49
N ILE A 95 -0.50 -0.97 3.99
CA ILE A 95 0.00 -1.46 5.27
C ILE A 95 1.08 -2.50 4.96
N GLN A 96 2.30 -2.25 5.40
CA GLN A 96 3.44 -3.15 5.14
C GLN A 96 4.06 -3.62 6.45
N LYS A 97 4.45 -4.88 6.49
CA LYS A 97 5.27 -5.44 7.56
C LYS A 97 6.72 -5.46 7.10
N ILE A 98 7.58 -4.94 7.96
CA ILE A 98 9.02 -4.88 7.74
C ILE A 98 9.70 -5.64 8.85
N VAL A 99 10.62 -6.53 8.49
CA VAL A 99 11.49 -7.22 9.43
C VAL A 99 12.92 -6.99 8.98
N VAL A 100 13.75 -6.46 9.88
CA VAL A 100 15.16 -6.23 9.62
C VAL A 100 16.00 -6.88 10.72
N HIS A 101 17.08 -7.54 10.33
CA HIS A 101 18.07 -8.05 11.25
C HIS A 101 19.23 -7.06 11.31
N THR A 102 19.79 -6.85 12.50
CA THR A 102 21.05 -6.13 12.65
C THR A 102 22.22 -7.08 12.45
N ARG A 103 23.41 -6.51 12.19
CA ARG A 103 24.68 -7.25 12.19
C ARG A 103 24.91 -8.04 13.49
N SER A 104 24.40 -7.53 14.62
CA SER A 104 24.50 -8.19 15.94
C SER A 104 23.57 -9.40 16.12
N GLY A 105 22.66 -9.65 15.18
CA GLY A 105 21.65 -10.71 15.26
C GLY A 105 20.30 -10.27 15.86
N THR A 106 20.20 -9.05 16.41
CA THR A 106 18.94 -8.49 16.90
C THR A 106 17.96 -8.27 15.75
N ALA A 107 16.70 -8.67 15.92
CA ALA A 107 15.65 -8.50 14.92
C ALA A 107 14.61 -7.45 15.34
N PHE A 108 14.28 -6.54 14.43
CA PHE A 108 13.23 -5.55 14.61
C PHE A 108 12.10 -5.82 13.64
N SER A 109 10.86 -5.78 14.14
CA SER A 109 9.66 -5.89 13.32
C SER A 109 8.85 -4.62 13.44
N MET A 110 8.46 -4.06 12.29
CA MET A 110 7.74 -2.80 12.19
C MET A 110 6.54 -2.95 11.26
N ILE A 111 5.51 -2.14 11.50
CA ILE A 111 4.40 -1.89 10.58
C ILE A 111 4.54 -0.47 10.05
N THR A 112 4.40 -0.31 8.74
CA THR A 112 4.27 0.99 8.12
C THR A 112 2.88 1.14 7.54
N ILE A 113 2.33 2.35 7.66
CA ILE A 113 1.09 2.76 7.00
C ILE A 113 1.44 3.98 6.15
N SER A 114 1.34 3.83 4.83
CA SER A 114 1.69 4.86 3.86
C SER A 114 0.52 5.19 2.95
N GLU A 115 0.35 6.47 2.63
CA GLU A 115 -0.57 6.94 1.59
C GLU A 115 0.21 7.20 0.31
N THR A 116 -0.19 6.52 -0.76
CA THR A 116 0.51 6.50 -2.05
C THR A 116 -0.47 6.64 -3.21
N SER A 117 0.02 7.00 -4.38
CA SER A 117 -0.74 6.88 -5.64
C SER A 117 0.07 6.07 -6.64
N ARG A 118 -0.52 5.81 -7.81
CA ARG A 118 0.21 5.20 -8.93
C ARG A 118 1.38 6.06 -9.45
N ALA A 119 1.32 7.38 -9.24
CA ALA A 119 2.34 8.30 -9.69
C ALA A 119 3.40 8.58 -8.61
N GLU A 120 3.05 8.46 -7.35
CA GLU A 120 3.89 8.88 -6.23
C GLU A 120 3.78 7.92 -5.05
N CYS A 121 4.90 7.33 -4.65
CA CYS A 121 4.97 6.37 -3.54
C CYS A 121 5.12 7.03 -2.15
N ALA A 122 4.97 8.36 -2.07
CA ALA A 122 5.17 9.14 -0.86
C ALA A 122 4.30 10.42 -0.86
N MET A 123 2.97 10.27 -0.87
CA MET A 123 2.08 11.45 -0.84
C MET A 123 1.98 12.09 0.55
N ALA A 124 2.39 11.34 1.57
CA ALA A 124 2.55 11.82 2.94
C ALA A 124 3.65 11.04 3.65
N ALA A 125 4.13 11.57 4.78
CA ALA A 125 5.02 10.84 5.67
C ALA A 125 4.30 9.59 6.21
N PRO A 126 4.93 8.40 6.19
CA PRO A 126 4.29 7.19 6.69
C PRO A 126 4.20 7.21 8.21
N THR A 127 3.21 6.49 8.74
CA THR A 127 3.23 6.08 10.15
C THR A 127 4.10 4.84 10.30
N VAL A 128 4.97 4.81 11.30
CA VAL A 128 5.88 3.69 11.60
C VAL A 128 5.63 3.24 13.03
N VAL A 129 5.26 1.97 13.19
CA VAL A 129 5.04 1.33 14.50
C VAL A 129 6.03 0.20 14.67
N LEU A 130 6.84 0.24 15.72
CA LEU A 130 7.66 -0.86 16.16
C LEU A 130 6.81 -1.89 16.90
N LEU A 131 6.92 -3.16 16.53
CA LEU A 131 6.26 -4.29 17.19
C LEU A 131 7.22 -5.06 18.10
N SER A 132 8.47 -5.22 17.67
CA SER A 132 9.51 -6.00 18.36
C SER A 132 10.82 -5.22 18.40
N PRO A 133 11.56 -5.23 19.53
CA PRO A 133 11.32 -6.04 20.75
C PRO A 133 10.26 -5.47 21.70
N GLN A 134 9.79 -4.25 21.46
CA GLN A 134 8.77 -3.57 22.27
C GLN A 134 7.84 -2.80 21.35
N TYR A 135 6.56 -2.75 21.72
CA TYR A 135 5.58 -1.96 20.99
C TYR A 135 5.82 -0.46 21.22
N ALA A 136 6.01 0.30 20.13
CA ALA A 136 6.14 1.75 20.19
C ALA A 136 5.78 2.40 18.84
N ALA A 137 5.03 3.50 18.85
CA ALA A 137 4.92 4.35 17.68
C ALA A 137 6.23 5.14 17.52
N LEU A 138 6.93 4.96 16.39
CA LEU A 138 8.19 5.63 16.10
C LEU A 138 7.99 6.91 15.30
N GLN A 139 6.99 6.92 14.43
CA GLN A 139 6.62 8.05 13.58
C GLN A 139 5.11 8.01 13.34
N VAL A 140 4.44 9.16 13.43
CA VAL A 140 3.02 9.30 13.10
C VAL A 140 2.90 10.19 11.88
N GLY A 141 2.45 9.60 10.78
CA GLY A 141 2.16 10.30 9.53
C GLY A 141 0.89 11.14 9.63
N THR A 142 0.73 12.08 8.71
CA THR A 142 -0.54 12.82 8.54
C THR A 142 -1.16 12.43 7.20
N SER A 143 -2.49 12.46 7.09
CA SER A 143 -3.15 12.08 5.85
C SER A 143 -3.09 13.20 4.81
N VAL A 144 -2.81 12.83 3.55
CA VAL A 144 -2.87 13.78 2.43
C VAL A 144 -4.30 14.26 2.17
N LEU A 145 -5.29 13.43 2.53
CA LEU A 145 -6.71 13.75 2.37
C LEU A 145 -7.20 14.77 3.40
N GLU A 146 -6.61 14.79 4.61
CA GLU A 146 -6.92 15.79 5.64
C GLU A 146 -6.34 17.16 5.29
N SER A 147 -5.13 17.18 4.73
CA SER A 147 -4.45 18.42 4.30
C SER A 147 -5.22 19.15 3.19
N GLY A 148 -5.87 18.41 2.29
CA GLY A 148 -6.71 18.98 1.22
C GLY A 148 -8.01 19.62 1.72
N ARG A 149 -8.62 19.11 2.81
CA ARG A 149 -9.85 19.68 3.39
C ARG A 149 -9.63 21.09 3.96
N SER A 150 -8.49 21.34 4.59
CA SER A 150 -8.17 22.66 5.16
C SER A 150 -8.00 23.74 4.09
N GLN A 151 -7.52 23.39 2.88
CA GLN A 151 -7.41 24.34 1.76
C GLN A 151 -8.75 24.60 1.05
N ALA A 152 -9.66 23.62 1.04
CA ALA A 152 -11.01 23.82 0.50
C ALA A 152 -11.87 24.73 1.39
N SER A 153 -11.67 24.68 2.72
CA SER A 153 -12.45 25.48 3.68
C SER A 153 -12.05 26.96 3.76
N SER A 154 -10.84 27.35 3.31
CA SER A 154 -10.38 28.74 3.40
C SER A 154 -10.85 29.64 2.25
N LYS A 155 -11.47 29.08 1.20
CA LYS A 155 -12.05 29.85 0.07
C LYS A 155 -13.49 30.36 0.31
N GLY A 156 -14.05 30.15 1.51
CA GLY A 156 -15.43 30.49 1.84
C GLY A 156 -15.65 31.73 2.71
N HIS A 157 -14.63 32.55 2.99
CA HIS A 157 -14.78 33.75 3.82
C HIS A 157 -14.25 35.00 3.12
N ARG A 158 -15.15 35.71 2.43
CA ARG A 158 -14.99 37.14 2.16
C ARG A 158 -16.04 37.89 2.99
N PRO A 159 -15.66 38.96 3.71
CA PRO A 159 -16.62 39.90 4.29
C PRO A 159 -17.42 40.63 3.20
#